data_AF-A0A553N5F4-F1
#
_entry.id   AF-A0A553N5F4-F1
#
_cell.length_a   1.000
_cell.length_b   1.000
_cell.length_c   1.000
_cell.angle_alpha   90.00
_cell.angle_beta   90.00
_cell.angle_gamma   90.00
#
_symmetry.space_group_name_H-M   'P 1'
#
loop_
_entity.id
_entity.type
_entity.pdbx_description
1 polymer ?
#
loop_
_entity_poly.entity_id
_entity_poly.type
_entity_poly.pdbx_seq_one_letter_code
_entity_poly.pdbx_strand_id
1 'polypeptide(L)'
;MFRERKVRGFLSTGDQSAKGNYGLLDQIQALRWLNENIGHFGGDPERITIFGSGAGASCVNLLILSHHSEGNSLLLLCANPGLFHRAIAQSGTAISSWSISYQPLKYTKILARKVGCTYGETADLVDCLRRKNFRELVDQDIQPARYHIAFGPVMDGDVVPDDPEILMQQGEFLNYDLLIGVNQGEGLKFVDDGAPESEEGISAAAFDYTISNFVDNLYGYPKGKDILRETIKFMYTDWADRDNGEMRRKTLLALFTDHQWVAPAIATAKLHAEYQSPVYFYTFYHHCQTETRPEWADAAHGDEIPYVFGVPMIGATDLFPCNFSKNDVMLSAVVMTYWTNFAKTGDPNLPVPQDTKFIHTKPNRFEEVIWTKFNSKDKQYLHIGLKPRIRDNYRANKVAFWLELVPHLHNLHEEVYSTATTRLPPGTARTPHWKGQGPRTTRHPMPTLPSEPDSDSSEPPRFPPFPSDTRDYSTELSVTVAVGASLLFLNILAFAALYYKRDKRHEMRRHRLSPQRGVAANDLAHSQEEEIMSLQMKHSEHDAHHDMEPLRPHDILRPSCPPDYTLALRRAPDDVPLMTPNTITMIPSTITGIQPLHAFNTFPTTTGHNNTLPHPHSTTRV
;
A
#
# COMPACT_ATOMS: atom_id res chain seq x y z
N MET A 1 -7.81 -25.67 -15.95
CA MET A 1 -8.20 -24.89 -14.75
C MET A 1 -7.87 -23.39 -14.79
N PHE A 2 -6.63 -22.90 -14.59
CA PHE A 2 -6.43 -21.44 -14.44
C PHE A 2 -6.73 -20.62 -15.72
N ARG A 3 -6.28 -21.06 -16.90
CA ARG A 3 -6.67 -20.44 -18.21
C ARG A 3 -8.18 -20.56 -18.48
N GLU A 4 -8.80 -21.60 -17.93
CA GLU A 4 -10.20 -22.01 -18.17
C GLU A 4 -11.20 -21.03 -17.55
N ARG A 5 -10.97 -20.67 -16.28
CA ARG A 5 -11.78 -19.66 -15.57
C ARG A 5 -11.63 -18.28 -16.21
N LYS A 6 -10.43 -17.93 -16.69
CA LYS A 6 -10.14 -16.63 -17.30
C LYS A 6 -10.96 -16.38 -18.57
N VAL A 7 -10.90 -17.26 -19.58
CA VAL A 7 -11.65 -17.04 -20.82
C VAL A 7 -13.16 -17.11 -20.58
N ARG A 8 -13.66 -18.13 -19.86
CA ARG A 8 -15.11 -18.32 -19.67
C ARG A 8 -15.75 -17.30 -18.73
N GLY A 9 -15.04 -16.86 -17.69
CA GLY A 9 -15.55 -15.88 -16.73
C GLY A 9 -15.41 -14.42 -17.16
N PHE A 10 -14.52 -14.11 -18.13
CA PHE A 10 -14.10 -12.72 -18.36
C PHE A 10 -13.84 -12.36 -19.83
N LEU A 11 -14.35 -13.14 -20.78
CA LEU A 11 -14.39 -12.70 -22.18
C LEU A 11 -15.34 -11.51 -22.33
N SER A 12 -14.86 -10.42 -22.92
CA SER A 12 -15.66 -9.23 -23.23
C SER A 12 -15.35 -8.69 -24.62
N THR A 13 -16.38 -8.19 -25.30
CA THR A 13 -16.27 -7.44 -26.56
C THR A 13 -16.21 -5.93 -26.34
N GLY A 14 -16.33 -5.44 -25.11
CA GLY A 14 -16.47 -3.99 -24.85
C GLY A 14 -17.79 -3.41 -25.38
N ASP A 15 -18.78 -4.25 -25.64
CA ASP A 15 -20.12 -3.91 -26.11
C ASP A 15 -21.15 -4.91 -25.58
N GLN A 16 -22.41 -4.79 -26.01
CA GLN A 16 -23.51 -5.63 -25.52
C GLN A 16 -23.46 -7.11 -25.99
N SER A 17 -22.63 -7.47 -26.98
CA SER A 17 -22.54 -8.85 -27.48
C SER A 17 -21.95 -9.82 -26.44
N ALA A 18 -20.98 -9.33 -25.65
CA ALA A 18 -20.45 -9.94 -24.45
C ALA A 18 -19.90 -8.84 -23.52
N LYS A 19 -20.68 -8.41 -22.51
CA LYS A 19 -20.26 -7.37 -21.55
C LYS A 19 -18.95 -7.73 -20.83
N GLY A 20 -18.84 -8.97 -20.33
CA GLY A 20 -17.76 -9.42 -19.46
C GLY A 20 -18.26 -9.82 -18.08
N ASN A 21 -17.37 -9.78 -17.09
CA ASN A 21 -17.65 -9.90 -15.65
C ASN A 21 -18.48 -11.11 -15.16
N TYR A 22 -18.68 -12.14 -15.99
CA TYR A 22 -19.39 -13.38 -15.62
C TYR A 22 -18.80 -14.03 -14.35
N GLY A 23 -17.47 -14.02 -14.21
CA GLY A 23 -16.78 -14.53 -13.02
C GLY A 23 -16.93 -13.68 -11.75
N LEU A 24 -17.40 -12.43 -11.85
CA LEU A 24 -17.86 -11.63 -10.71
C LEU A 24 -19.35 -11.90 -10.44
N LEU A 25 -20.18 -12.02 -11.49
CA LEU A 25 -21.59 -12.41 -11.37
C LEU A 25 -21.76 -13.79 -10.74
N ASP A 26 -20.87 -14.75 -11.02
CA ASP A 26 -20.79 -16.05 -10.33
C ASP A 26 -20.58 -15.88 -8.81
N GLN A 27 -19.72 -14.93 -8.41
CA GLN A 27 -19.44 -14.64 -7.00
C GLN A 27 -20.62 -13.91 -6.33
N ILE A 28 -21.22 -12.93 -7.01
CA ILE A 28 -22.44 -12.24 -6.55
C ILE A 28 -23.59 -13.24 -6.37
N GLN A 29 -23.77 -14.18 -7.29
CA GLN A 29 -24.82 -15.20 -7.18
C GLN A 29 -24.53 -16.22 -6.08
N ALA A 30 -23.26 -16.56 -5.82
CA ALA A 30 -22.88 -17.35 -4.66
C ALA A 30 -23.14 -16.60 -3.34
N LEU A 31 -22.93 -15.28 -3.29
CA LEU A 31 -23.23 -14.44 -2.14
C LEU A 31 -24.74 -14.29 -1.89
N ARG A 32 -25.55 -14.15 -2.95
CA ARG A 32 -27.03 -14.21 -2.87
C ARG A 32 -27.48 -15.56 -2.31
N TRP A 33 -26.93 -16.67 -2.82
CA TRP A 33 -27.23 -18.00 -2.28
C TRP A 33 -26.84 -18.13 -0.81
N LEU A 34 -25.67 -17.61 -0.40
CA LEU A 34 -25.25 -17.62 1.01
C LEU A 34 -26.20 -16.81 1.89
N ASN A 35 -26.55 -15.58 1.51
CA ASN A 35 -27.49 -14.73 2.24
C ASN A 35 -28.86 -15.41 2.42
N GLU A 36 -29.37 -16.06 1.36
CA GLU A 36 -30.64 -16.80 1.38
C GLU A 36 -30.59 -18.14 2.15
N ASN A 37 -29.46 -18.85 2.16
CA ASN A 37 -29.41 -20.27 2.56
C ASN A 37 -28.53 -20.59 3.78
N ILE A 38 -27.57 -19.75 4.16
CA ILE A 38 -26.53 -20.12 5.16
C ILE A 38 -27.10 -20.39 6.56
N GLY A 39 -28.27 -19.83 6.90
CA GLY A 39 -29.00 -20.11 8.13
C GLY A 39 -29.34 -21.59 8.33
N HIS A 40 -29.60 -22.33 7.24
CA HIS A 40 -29.87 -23.78 7.29
C HIS A 40 -28.64 -24.61 7.72
N PHE A 41 -27.44 -24.03 7.64
CA PHE A 41 -26.18 -24.63 8.07
C PHE A 41 -25.72 -24.10 9.44
N GLY A 42 -26.54 -23.29 10.12
CA GLY A 42 -26.21 -22.64 11.39
C GLY A 42 -25.28 -21.43 11.26
N GLY A 43 -25.05 -20.92 10.05
CA GLY A 43 -24.37 -19.65 9.82
C GLY A 43 -25.32 -18.46 9.90
N ASP A 44 -24.76 -17.25 9.80
CA ASP A 44 -25.48 -16.00 10.04
C ASP A 44 -25.36 -15.06 8.81
N PRO A 45 -26.47 -14.74 8.12
CA PRO A 45 -26.44 -13.87 6.94
C PRO A 45 -26.08 -12.41 7.27
N GLU A 46 -26.32 -11.94 8.50
CA GLU A 46 -25.97 -10.58 8.97
C GLU A 46 -24.48 -10.45 9.35
N ARG A 47 -23.71 -11.54 9.24
CA ARG A 47 -22.26 -11.56 9.55
C ARG A 47 -21.41 -12.26 8.48
N ILE A 48 -21.87 -12.26 7.23
CA ILE A 48 -21.07 -12.72 6.09
C ILE A 48 -19.84 -11.80 5.92
N THR A 49 -18.66 -12.41 5.92
CA THR A 49 -17.36 -11.77 5.66
C THR A 49 -16.74 -12.40 4.42
N ILE A 50 -16.40 -11.61 3.40
CA ILE A 50 -15.69 -12.10 2.22
C ILE A 50 -14.18 -11.94 2.39
N PHE A 51 -13.39 -12.91 1.90
CA PHE A 51 -11.94 -12.83 1.92
C PHE A 51 -11.30 -13.50 0.71
N GLY A 52 -10.11 -13.01 0.34
CA GLY A 52 -9.32 -13.57 -0.75
C GLY A 52 -7.89 -13.06 -0.74
N SER A 53 -7.02 -13.74 -1.49
CA SER A 53 -5.62 -13.34 -1.70
C SER A 53 -5.31 -13.10 -3.18
N GLY A 54 -4.42 -12.15 -3.48
CA GLY A 54 -4.02 -11.78 -4.84
C GLY A 54 -5.21 -11.34 -5.70
N ALA A 55 -5.41 -12.00 -6.84
CA ALA A 55 -6.58 -11.75 -7.70
C ALA A 55 -7.93 -12.01 -7.00
N GLY A 56 -7.96 -12.82 -5.93
CA GLY A 56 -9.13 -12.97 -5.07
C GLY A 56 -9.39 -11.72 -4.21
N ALA A 57 -8.35 -11.08 -3.69
CA ALA A 57 -8.46 -9.78 -3.02
C ALA A 57 -8.88 -8.67 -3.98
N SER A 58 -8.40 -8.69 -5.23
CA SER A 58 -8.90 -7.80 -6.29
C SER A 58 -10.40 -8.01 -6.55
N CYS A 59 -10.90 -9.25 -6.57
CA CYS A 59 -12.34 -9.53 -6.66
C CYS A 59 -13.09 -9.00 -5.43
N VAL A 60 -12.58 -9.19 -4.21
CA VAL A 60 -13.16 -8.62 -2.97
C VAL A 60 -13.31 -7.09 -3.08
N ASN A 61 -12.28 -6.38 -3.54
CA ASN A 61 -12.34 -4.92 -3.73
C ASN A 61 -13.34 -4.50 -4.82
N LEU A 62 -13.45 -5.26 -5.91
CA LEU A 62 -14.42 -4.98 -6.98
C LEU A 62 -15.86 -5.30 -6.57
N LEU A 63 -16.08 -6.30 -5.69
CA LEU A 63 -17.39 -6.60 -5.11
C LEU A 63 -17.84 -5.50 -4.14
N ILE A 64 -16.92 -4.93 -3.36
CA ILE A 64 -17.18 -3.75 -2.51
C ILE A 64 -17.70 -2.57 -3.34
N LEU A 65 -17.09 -2.31 -4.51
CA LEU A 65 -17.42 -1.21 -5.43
C LEU A 65 -18.58 -1.51 -6.40
N SER A 66 -19.30 -2.62 -6.20
CA SER A 66 -20.37 -3.06 -7.12
C SER A 66 -21.74 -2.90 -6.47
N HIS A 67 -22.60 -2.09 -7.09
CA HIS A 67 -23.99 -1.89 -6.65
C HIS A 67 -24.80 -3.20 -6.58
N HIS A 68 -24.38 -4.25 -7.31
CA HIS A 68 -24.97 -5.59 -7.23
C HIS A 68 -24.77 -6.30 -5.89
N SER A 69 -23.82 -5.82 -5.06
CA SER A 69 -23.50 -6.31 -3.72
C SER A 69 -24.35 -5.69 -2.60
N GLU A 70 -24.96 -4.53 -2.83
CA GLU A 70 -25.72 -3.78 -1.81
C GLU A 70 -27.07 -4.41 -1.45
N GLY A 71 -27.46 -5.48 -2.16
CA GLY A 71 -28.79 -6.07 -2.06
C GLY A 71 -29.81 -5.37 -2.98
N ASN A 72 -31.07 -5.80 -2.93
CA ASN A 72 -32.09 -5.33 -3.87
C ASN A 72 -32.63 -3.93 -3.47
N SER A 73 -31.88 -2.87 -3.80
CA SER A 73 -32.25 -1.45 -3.62
C SER A 73 -33.44 -0.97 -4.49
N LEU A 74 -34.30 -1.90 -4.94
CA LEU A 74 -35.52 -1.64 -5.69
C LEU A 74 -36.79 -1.61 -4.80
N LEU A 75 -36.64 -1.88 -3.50
CA LEU A 75 -37.70 -1.74 -2.49
C LEU A 75 -37.23 -0.80 -1.35
N LEU A 76 -37.42 0.50 -1.57
CA LEU A 76 -37.13 1.64 -0.67
C LEU A 76 -37.85 1.61 0.72
N LEU A 77 -38.39 0.47 1.13
CA LEU A 77 -39.14 0.26 2.38
C LEU A 77 -38.63 -0.95 3.19
N CYS A 78 -37.63 -1.69 2.70
CA CYS A 78 -36.98 -2.77 3.43
C CYS A 78 -35.46 -2.57 3.37
N ALA A 79 -34.87 -2.12 4.48
CA ALA A 79 -33.42 -2.06 4.65
C ALA A 79 -32.85 -3.48 4.80
N ASN A 80 -32.73 -4.19 3.69
CA ASN A 80 -31.98 -5.43 3.64
C ASN A 80 -30.49 -5.07 3.58
N PRO A 81 -29.64 -5.48 4.54
CA PRO A 81 -28.22 -5.17 4.48
C PRO A 81 -27.56 -5.88 3.28
N GLY A 82 -26.37 -5.40 2.90
CA GLY A 82 -25.63 -5.91 1.75
C GLY A 82 -25.34 -7.42 1.84
N LEU A 83 -25.02 -8.01 0.69
CA LEU A 83 -24.78 -9.46 0.55
C LEU A 83 -23.61 -9.96 1.43
N PHE A 84 -22.76 -9.05 1.88
CA PHE A 84 -21.75 -9.25 2.93
C PHE A 84 -21.61 -7.96 3.74
N HIS A 85 -20.96 -8.03 4.90
CA HIS A 85 -20.82 -6.91 5.83
C HIS A 85 -19.35 -6.49 6.02
N ARG A 86 -18.40 -7.39 5.72
CA ARG A 86 -16.97 -7.20 5.96
C ARG A 86 -16.13 -7.80 4.84
N ALA A 87 -14.95 -7.23 4.64
CA ALA A 87 -14.00 -7.65 3.62
C ALA A 87 -12.60 -7.86 4.19
N ILE A 88 -11.91 -8.90 3.71
CA ILE A 88 -10.48 -9.11 3.94
C ILE A 88 -9.75 -9.21 2.60
N ALA A 89 -8.88 -8.24 2.31
CA ALA A 89 -8.11 -8.13 1.08
C ALA A 89 -6.62 -8.42 1.33
N GLN A 90 -6.19 -9.65 1.06
CA GLN A 90 -4.79 -10.06 1.22
C GLN A 90 -4.02 -9.83 -0.08
N SER A 91 -2.98 -9.00 -0.07
CA SER A 91 -2.02 -8.88 -1.17
C SER A 91 -2.66 -8.58 -2.55
N GLY A 92 -3.71 -7.76 -2.61
CA GLY A 92 -4.35 -7.35 -3.86
C GLY A 92 -5.46 -6.30 -3.68
N THR A 93 -5.66 -5.47 -4.70
CA THR A 93 -6.63 -4.36 -4.72
C THR A 93 -7.38 -4.31 -6.05
N ALA A 94 -8.36 -3.42 -6.19
CA ALA A 94 -8.98 -3.13 -7.49
C ALA A 94 -8.12 -2.25 -8.42
N ILE A 95 -7.16 -1.48 -7.88
CA ILE A 95 -6.37 -0.45 -8.59
C ILE A 95 -4.93 -0.87 -8.97
N SER A 96 -4.56 -2.14 -8.77
CA SER A 96 -3.32 -2.70 -9.34
C SER A 96 -3.48 -2.92 -10.87
N SER A 97 -2.42 -2.73 -11.66
CA SER A 97 -2.46 -2.78 -13.15
C SER A 97 -2.86 -4.14 -13.78
N TRP A 98 -2.98 -5.20 -12.98
CA TRP A 98 -3.49 -6.52 -13.37
C TRP A 98 -4.93 -6.81 -12.91
N SER A 99 -5.58 -5.87 -12.23
CA SER A 99 -6.91 -6.08 -11.64
C SER A 99 -8.05 -5.89 -12.65
N ILE A 100 -7.87 -4.99 -13.62
CA ILE A 100 -8.80 -4.75 -14.73
C ILE A 100 -8.10 -4.95 -16.08
N SER A 101 -8.83 -5.49 -17.07
CA SER A 101 -8.40 -5.52 -18.46
C SER A 101 -8.99 -4.34 -19.22
N TYR A 102 -8.19 -3.30 -19.41
CA TYR A 102 -8.56 -2.09 -20.17
C TYR A 102 -8.64 -2.30 -21.70
N GLN A 103 -8.36 -3.51 -22.21
CA GLN A 103 -8.33 -3.81 -23.66
C GLN A 103 -9.02 -5.15 -24.00
N PRO A 104 -10.25 -5.44 -23.52
CA PRO A 104 -10.83 -6.77 -23.63
C PRO A 104 -11.09 -7.19 -25.08
N LEU A 105 -11.65 -6.28 -25.89
CA LEU A 105 -11.93 -6.51 -27.32
C LEU A 105 -10.69 -6.89 -28.12
N LYS A 106 -9.49 -6.39 -27.75
CA LYS A 106 -8.21 -6.74 -28.39
C LYS A 106 -7.89 -8.22 -28.15
N TYR A 107 -8.00 -8.70 -26.92
CA TYR A 107 -7.70 -10.09 -26.56
C TYR A 107 -8.79 -11.05 -27.05
N THR A 108 -10.07 -10.66 -27.00
CA THR A 108 -11.18 -11.38 -27.63
C THR A 108 -11.00 -11.53 -29.15
N LYS A 109 -10.55 -10.48 -29.85
CA LYS A 109 -10.21 -10.54 -31.29
C LYS A 109 -8.93 -11.35 -31.58
N ILE A 110 -8.01 -11.52 -30.63
CA ILE A 110 -6.87 -12.45 -30.75
C ILE A 110 -7.36 -13.89 -30.61
N LEU A 111 -8.19 -14.18 -29.60
CA LEU A 111 -8.80 -15.50 -29.39
C LEU A 111 -9.61 -15.96 -30.60
N ALA A 112 -10.53 -15.12 -31.09
CA ALA A 112 -11.39 -15.44 -32.23
C ALA A 112 -10.57 -15.86 -33.46
N ARG A 113 -9.51 -15.12 -33.78
CA ARG A 113 -8.60 -15.48 -34.89
C ARG A 113 -7.86 -16.80 -34.64
N LYS A 114 -7.37 -17.06 -33.42
CA LYS A 114 -6.67 -18.31 -33.10
C LYS A 114 -7.57 -19.56 -33.20
N VAL A 115 -8.87 -19.43 -32.91
CA VAL A 115 -9.83 -20.54 -33.00
C VAL A 115 -10.59 -20.61 -34.33
N GLY A 116 -10.25 -19.77 -35.30
CA GLY A 116 -10.88 -19.77 -36.63
C GLY A 116 -12.28 -19.15 -36.69
N CYS A 117 -12.63 -18.28 -35.74
CA CYS A 117 -13.87 -17.49 -35.79
C CYS A 117 -13.65 -16.20 -36.59
N THR A 118 -14.07 -16.23 -37.86
CA THR A 118 -14.27 -15.05 -38.71
C THR A 118 -15.59 -14.36 -38.37
N TYR A 119 -15.62 -13.02 -38.39
CA TYR A 119 -16.78 -12.22 -38.02
C TYR A 119 -16.82 -10.91 -38.82
N GLY A 120 -18.03 -10.38 -39.03
CA GLY A 120 -18.23 -8.97 -39.38
C GLY A 120 -18.49 -8.18 -38.11
N GLU A 121 -19.62 -8.49 -37.46
CA GLU A 121 -20.05 -7.88 -36.20
C GLU A 121 -19.57 -8.65 -34.96
N THR A 122 -19.59 -8.02 -33.79
CA THR A 122 -19.19 -8.67 -32.52
C THR A 122 -20.20 -9.72 -32.05
N ALA A 123 -21.47 -9.64 -32.48
CA ALA A 123 -22.46 -10.67 -32.21
C ALA A 123 -22.07 -12.01 -32.86
N ASP A 124 -21.74 -12.00 -34.16
CA ASP A 124 -21.28 -13.19 -34.92
C ASP A 124 -20.02 -13.80 -34.30
N LEU A 125 -19.08 -12.94 -33.86
CA LEU A 125 -17.85 -13.33 -33.17
C LEU A 125 -18.19 -14.18 -31.93
N VAL A 126 -19.02 -13.65 -31.03
CA VAL A 126 -19.38 -14.32 -29.78
C VAL A 126 -20.20 -15.58 -30.06
N ASP A 127 -21.09 -15.57 -31.04
CA ASP A 127 -21.88 -16.75 -31.42
C ASP A 127 -21.04 -17.87 -32.05
N CYS A 128 -19.97 -17.54 -32.78
CA CYS A 128 -18.98 -18.51 -33.21
C CYS A 128 -18.21 -19.09 -32.01
N LEU A 129 -17.77 -18.24 -31.07
CA LEU A 129 -17.08 -18.70 -29.85
C LEU A 129 -17.96 -19.59 -28.97
N ARG A 130 -19.27 -19.31 -28.85
CA ARG A 130 -20.25 -20.16 -28.13
C ARG A 130 -20.36 -21.57 -28.71
N ARG A 131 -20.05 -21.77 -30.00
CA ARG A 131 -20.11 -23.07 -30.70
C ARG A 131 -18.79 -23.86 -30.65
N LYS A 132 -17.72 -23.27 -30.12
CA LYS A 132 -16.40 -23.92 -29.97
C LYS A 132 -16.37 -24.85 -28.76
N ASN A 133 -15.56 -25.91 -28.83
CA ASN A 133 -15.27 -26.68 -27.62
C ASN A 133 -14.52 -25.80 -26.62
N PHE A 134 -14.85 -25.85 -25.33
CA PHE A 134 -14.21 -25.01 -24.32
C PHE A 134 -12.68 -25.20 -24.27
N ARG A 135 -12.16 -26.39 -24.60
CA ARG A 135 -10.71 -26.65 -24.71
C ARG A 135 -10.08 -25.85 -25.86
N GLU A 136 -10.71 -25.82 -27.05
CA GLU A 136 -10.25 -25.00 -28.18
C GLU A 136 -10.08 -23.52 -27.80
N LEU A 137 -10.91 -23.00 -26.89
CA LEU A 137 -10.83 -21.62 -26.40
C LEU A 137 -9.75 -21.41 -25.33
N VAL A 138 -9.56 -22.40 -24.45
CA VAL A 138 -8.81 -22.29 -23.20
C VAL A 138 -7.34 -22.66 -23.34
N ASP A 139 -7.03 -23.58 -24.25
CA ASP A 139 -5.66 -24.02 -24.52
C ASP A 139 -4.88 -22.99 -25.38
N GLN A 140 -5.55 -21.93 -25.85
CA GLN A 140 -4.93 -20.85 -26.60
C GLN A 140 -3.97 -20.03 -25.76
N ASP A 141 -2.74 -19.89 -26.26
CA ASP A 141 -1.74 -19.02 -25.64
C ASP A 141 -1.99 -17.55 -26.02
N ILE A 142 -2.49 -16.76 -25.07
CA ILE A 142 -2.83 -15.34 -25.27
C ILE A 142 -2.07 -14.53 -24.23
N GLN A 143 -0.95 -13.95 -24.67
CA GLN A 143 -0.08 -13.13 -23.83
C GLN A 143 -0.59 -11.68 -23.81
N PRO A 144 -0.85 -11.09 -22.62
CA PRO A 144 -1.08 -9.66 -22.47
C PRO A 144 0.25 -8.88 -22.59
N ALA A 145 0.16 -7.55 -22.52
CA ALA A 145 1.31 -6.73 -22.14
C ALA A 145 1.83 -7.16 -20.76
N ARG A 146 3.14 -6.98 -20.47
CA ARG A 146 3.70 -7.38 -19.18
C ARG A 146 2.98 -6.61 -18.05
N TYR A 147 2.79 -7.27 -16.92
CA TYR A 147 2.07 -6.77 -15.73
C TYR A 147 0.55 -6.51 -15.92
N HIS A 148 -0.01 -6.74 -17.11
CA HIS A 148 -1.44 -6.56 -17.40
C HIS A 148 -2.16 -7.92 -17.58
N ILE A 149 -3.49 -7.90 -17.68
CA ILE A 149 -4.32 -9.10 -17.90
C ILE A 149 -5.05 -9.10 -19.26
N ALA A 150 -5.07 -10.27 -19.90
CA ALA A 150 -5.78 -10.49 -21.17
C ALA A 150 -7.29 -10.76 -20.98
N PHE A 151 -7.63 -11.50 -19.92
CA PHE A 151 -9.00 -11.78 -19.49
C PHE A 151 -9.05 -11.75 -17.96
N GLY A 152 -9.96 -10.94 -17.43
CA GLY A 152 -10.25 -10.64 -16.03
C GLY A 152 -11.28 -9.52 -15.98
N PRO A 153 -11.56 -8.91 -14.81
CA PRO A 153 -12.57 -7.87 -14.68
C PRO A 153 -12.44 -6.74 -15.70
N VAL A 154 -13.57 -6.16 -16.11
CA VAL A 154 -13.66 -5.05 -17.06
C VAL A 154 -14.60 -3.98 -16.53
N MET A 155 -14.38 -2.72 -16.88
CA MET A 155 -15.38 -1.67 -16.70
C MET A 155 -16.48 -1.91 -17.75
N ASP A 156 -17.68 -2.27 -17.30
CA ASP A 156 -18.82 -2.62 -18.17
C ASP A 156 -20.01 -1.65 -18.02
N GLY A 157 -19.90 -0.65 -17.13
CA GLY A 157 -20.97 0.29 -16.82
C GLY A 157 -22.12 -0.33 -16.01
N ASP A 158 -21.88 -1.48 -15.37
CA ASP A 158 -22.92 -2.29 -14.73
C ASP A 158 -22.37 -2.97 -13.46
N VAL A 159 -21.61 -4.07 -13.61
CA VAL A 159 -20.97 -4.77 -12.49
C VAL A 159 -19.77 -3.99 -11.96
N VAL A 160 -19.04 -3.31 -12.84
CA VAL A 160 -17.98 -2.34 -12.52
C VAL A 160 -18.34 -1.05 -13.26
N PRO A 161 -18.99 -0.06 -12.59
CA PRO A 161 -19.60 1.09 -13.26
C PRO A 161 -18.61 2.03 -13.95
N ASP A 162 -17.45 2.28 -13.33
CA ASP A 162 -16.39 3.19 -13.79
C ASP A 162 -15.02 2.66 -13.32
N ASP A 163 -13.94 3.41 -13.49
CA ASP A 163 -12.62 3.01 -12.98
C ASP A 163 -12.63 2.90 -11.43
N PRO A 164 -12.10 1.81 -10.83
CA PRO A 164 -12.09 1.64 -9.39
C PRO A 164 -11.42 2.76 -8.60
N GLU A 165 -10.43 3.47 -9.15
CA GLU A 165 -9.85 4.62 -8.46
C GLU A 165 -10.86 5.77 -8.39
N ILE A 166 -11.63 6.01 -9.46
CA ILE A 166 -12.71 7.01 -9.50
C ILE A 166 -13.82 6.63 -8.52
N LEU A 167 -14.25 5.37 -8.49
CA LEU A 167 -15.26 4.87 -7.56
C LEU A 167 -14.81 5.00 -6.09
N MET A 168 -13.54 4.71 -5.79
CA MET A 168 -12.96 4.94 -4.46
C MET A 168 -12.82 6.44 -4.13
N GLN A 169 -12.53 7.32 -5.10
CA GLN A 169 -12.50 8.77 -4.89
C GLN A 169 -13.90 9.40 -4.74
N GLN A 170 -14.97 8.69 -5.14
CA GLN A 170 -16.36 9.10 -4.93
C GLN A 170 -16.92 8.61 -3.59
N GLY A 171 -16.51 7.42 -3.15
CA GLY A 171 -16.96 6.80 -1.90
C GLY A 171 -17.95 5.64 -2.10
N GLU A 172 -18.00 5.05 -3.29
CA GLU A 172 -18.93 3.95 -3.68
C GLU A 172 -18.55 2.59 -3.03
N PHE A 173 -17.95 2.63 -1.83
CA PHE A 173 -17.58 1.49 -0.97
C PHE A 173 -18.11 1.62 0.47
N LEU A 174 -18.92 2.66 0.75
CA LEU A 174 -19.41 2.94 2.10
C LEU A 174 -20.10 1.71 2.73
N ASN A 175 -20.04 1.62 4.06
CA ASN A 175 -20.66 0.61 4.93
C ASN A 175 -19.90 -0.72 5.17
N TYR A 176 -18.72 -0.98 4.59
CA TYR A 176 -17.96 -2.23 4.83
C TYR A 176 -16.76 -2.04 5.79
N ASP A 177 -16.63 -2.92 6.80
CA ASP A 177 -15.38 -3.07 7.55
C ASP A 177 -14.31 -3.69 6.62
N LEU A 178 -13.06 -3.17 6.62
CA LEU A 178 -11.96 -3.66 5.79
C LEU A 178 -10.72 -4.07 6.60
N LEU A 179 -10.28 -5.31 6.45
CA LEU A 179 -8.93 -5.75 6.83
C LEU A 179 -8.09 -5.92 5.56
N ILE A 180 -6.95 -5.24 5.46
CA ILE A 180 -6.14 -5.19 4.23
C ILE A 180 -4.65 -5.28 4.56
N GLY A 181 -3.85 -5.86 3.68
CA GLY A 181 -2.40 -5.89 3.90
C GLY A 181 -1.62 -6.55 2.78
N VAL A 182 -0.30 -6.59 3.00
CA VAL A 182 0.72 -6.99 2.00
C VAL A 182 1.87 -7.73 2.68
N ASN A 183 2.54 -8.59 1.93
CA ASN A 183 3.70 -9.33 2.37
C ASN A 183 4.98 -8.50 2.13
N GLN A 184 6.07 -8.83 2.83
CA GLN A 184 7.32 -8.05 2.81
C GLN A 184 7.96 -7.91 1.42
N GLY A 185 7.83 -8.96 0.60
CA GLY A 185 8.58 -9.18 -0.63
C GLY A 185 7.75 -9.83 -1.75
N GLU A 186 6.49 -9.39 -1.89
CA GLU A 186 5.53 -9.83 -2.92
C GLU A 186 6.17 -10.05 -4.30
N GLY A 187 7.04 -9.12 -4.71
CA GLY A 187 7.67 -9.05 -6.03
C GLY A 187 8.72 -10.12 -6.35
N LEU A 188 8.91 -11.14 -5.51
CA LEU A 188 9.92 -12.20 -5.70
C LEU A 188 9.96 -12.76 -7.12
N LYS A 189 8.80 -13.14 -7.70
CA LYS A 189 8.71 -13.72 -9.05
C LYS A 189 8.86 -12.71 -10.22
N PHE A 190 9.25 -11.47 -9.94
CA PHE A 190 9.73 -10.51 -10.96
C PHE A 190 11.26 -10.33 -10.94
N VAL A 191 11.95 -11.04 -10.04
CA VAL A 191 13.39 -10.93 -9.76
C VAL A 191 14.07 -12.30 -9.65
N ASP A 192 13.30 -13.34 -9.32
CA ASP A 192 13.66 -14.75 -9.45
C ASP A 192 13.45 -15.21 -10.90
N ASP A 193 14.50 -15.08 -11.71
CA ASP A 193 14.55 -15.47 -13.12
C ASP A 193 14.67 -17.01 -13.32
N GLY A 194 14.76 -17.80 -12.24
CA GLY A 194 15.01 -19.25 -12.30
C GLY A 194 16.41 -19.65 -12.78
N ALA A 195 17.33 -18.68 -12.91
CA ALA A 195 18.75 -18.93 -13.14
C ALA A 195 19.41 -19.54 -11.88
N PRO A 196 20.47 -20.37 -12.03
CA PRO A 196 21.23 -20.85 -10.87
C PRO A 196 21.83 -19.69 -10.09
N GLU A 197 21.98 -19.88 -8.77
CA GLU A 197 22.23 -18.78 -7.83
C GLU A 197 23.53 -18.00 -8.13
N SER A 198 23.35 -16.75 -8.58
CA SER A 198 24.40 -15.75 -8.57
C SER A 198 24.59 -15.25 -7.13
N GLU A 199 25.65 -15.69 -6.46
CA GLU A 199 26.07 -15.13 -5.16
C GLU A 199 26.32 -13.61 -5.27
N GLU A 200 26.75 -13.12 -6.43
CA GLU A 200 26.94 -11.69 -6.72
C GLU A 200 25.62 -10.90 -6.85
N GLY A 201 24.46 -11.58 -6.86
CA GLY A 201 23.15 -10.96 -7.04
C GLY A 201 22.94 -10.41 -8.46
N ILE A 202 22.40 -9.20 -8.56
CA ILE A 202 21.99 -8.57 -9.83
C ILE A 202 23.04 -7.56 -10.31
N SER A 203 23.42 -7.63 -11.58
CA SER A 203 24.34 -6.67 -12.22
C SER A 203 23.68 -5.31 -12.47
N ALA A 204 24.47 -4.23 -12.51
CA ALA A 204 23.96 -2.89 -12.78
C ALA A 204 23.21 -2.79 -14.13
N ALA A 205 23.69 -3.49 -15.16
CA ALA A 205 23.04 -3.54 -16.47
C ALA A 205 21.68 -4.25 -16.43
N ALA A 206 21.55 -5.35 -15.67
CA ALA A 206 20.28 -6.05 -15.50
C ALA A 206 19.26 -5.24 -14.68
N PHE A 207 19.73 -4.51 -13.67
CA PHE A 207 18.92 -3.57 -12.89
C PHE A 207 18.35 -2.44 -13.78
N ASP A 208 19.22 -1.73 -14.53
CA ASP A 208 18.83 -0.66 -15.44
C ASP A 208 17.88 -1.15 -16.56
N TYR A 209 18.16 -2.33 -17.14
CA TYR A 209 17.30 -2.95 -18.14
C TYR A 209 15.92 -3.33 -17.57
N THR A 210 15.86 -3.85 -16.35
CA THR A 210 14.58 -4.23 -15.72
C THR A 210 13.74 -3.02 -15.37
N ILE A 211 14.36 -1.93 -14.88
CA ILE A 211 13.66 -0.66 -14.62
C ILE A 211 13.16 -0.02 -15.94
N SER A 212 13.97 -0.06 -17.01
CA SER A 212 13.54 0.40 -18.33
C SER A 212 12.29 -0.36 -18.81
N ASN A 213 12.36 -1.69 -18.84
CA ASN A 213 11.22 -2.55 -19.20
C ASN A 213 9.99 -2.33 -18.32
N PHE A 214 10.17 -2.10 -17.02
CA PHE A 214 9.09 -1.83 -16.08
C PHE A 214 8.32 -0.56 -16.48
N VAL A 215 9.04 0.54 -16.71
CA VAL A 215 8.45 1.82 -17.12
C VAL A 215 7.77 1.70 -18.48
N ASP A 216 8.42 1.06 -19.45
CA ASP A 216 7.91 0.90 -20.82
C ASP A 216 6.62 0.07 -20.86
N ASN A 217 6.50 -0.98 -20.03
CA ASN A 217 5.32 -1.86 -20.04
C ASN A 217 4.14 -1.31 -19.23
N LEU A 218 4.39 -0.57 -18.14
CA LEU A 218 3.31 -0.03 -17.29
C LEU A 218 2.77 1.30 -17.80
N TYR A 219 3.65 2.20 -18.26
CA TYR A 219 3.25 3.54 -18.66
C TYR A 219 3.30 3.76 -20.18
N GLY A 220 3.97 2.89 -20.96
CA GLY A 220 4.19 3.10 -22.41
C GLY A 220 5.25 4.16 -22.73
N TYR A 221 5.45 4.47 -24.03
CA TYR A 221 6.60 5.26 -24.54
C TYR A 221 6.22 6.62 -25.22
N PRO A 222 5.69 7.61 -24.48
CA PRO A 222 5.64 9.01 -24.91
C PRO A 222 6.99 9.72 -24.69
N LYS A 223 7.15 10.90 -25.29
CA LYS A 223 8.34 11.75 -25.11
C LYS A 223 8.53 12.16 -23.63
N GLY A 224 9.78 12.18 -23.17
CA GLY A 224 10.17 12.69 -21.86
C GLY A 224 10.30 11.66 -20.73
N LYS A 225 9.95 10.38 -20.95
CA LYS A 225 10.03 9.35 -19.92
C LYS A 225 11.42 8.94 -19.43
N ASP A 226 12.49 9.46 -20.03
CA ASP A 226 13.82 9.42 -19.42
C ASP A 226 13.83 10.04 -18.02
N ILE A 227 13.05 11.11 -17.78
CA ILE A 227 12.90 11.72 -16.45
C ILE A 227 12.28 10.72 -15.46
N LEU A 228 11.17 10.08 -15.83
CA LEU A 228 10.50 9.09 -14.99
C LEU A 228 11.41 7.87 -14.71
N ARG A 229 12.07 7.36 -15.75
CA ARG A 229 12.97 6.20 -15.69
C ARG A 229 14.19 6.46 -14.80
N GLU A 230 14.91 7.55 -15.01
CA GLU A 230 16.07 7.90 -14.18
C GLU A 230 15.64 8.30 -12.76
N THR A 231 14.44 8.86 -12.55
CA THR A 231 13.94 9.12 -11.19
C THR A 231 13.59 7.82 -10.45
N ILE A 232 12.94 6.85 -11.09
CA ILE A 232 12.68 5.52 -10.50
C ILE A 232 14.00 4.82 -10.17
N LYS A 233 14.95 4.82 -11.11
CA LYS A 233 16.31 4.28 -10.89
C LYS A 233 17.03 4.98 -9.74
N PHE A 234 16.99 6.31 -9.66
CA PHE A 234 17.54 7.08 -8.55
C PHE A 234 16.89 6.70 -7.21
N MET A 235 15.57 6.56 -7.19
CA MET A 235 14.80 6.23 -5.99
C MET A 235 14.98 4.78 -5.52
N TYR A 236 15.32 3.83 -6.41
CA TYR A 236 15.57 2.43 -6.04
C TYR A 236 17.05 2.03 -6.03
N THR A 237 17.96 2.97 -6.30
CA THR A 237 19.38 2.80 -6.00
C THR A 237 19.61 3.01 -4.50
N ASP A 238 20.28 2.09 -3.82
CA ASP A 238 20.86 2.37 -2.51
C ASP A 238 22.16 3.16 -2.73
N TRP A 239 22.14 4.46 -2.41
CA TRP A 239 23.29 5.33 -2.58
C TRP A 239 24.38 5.16 -1.52
N ALA A 240 24.13 4.40 -0.44
CA ALA A 240 25.14 4.03 0.54
C ALA A 240 25.94 2.79 0.12
N ASP A 241 25.35 1.88 -0.67
CA ASP A 241 25.95 0.61 -1.10
C ASP A 241 25.62 0.26 -2.58
N ARG A 242 25.78 1.26 -3.47
CA ARG A 242 25.34 1.24 -4.88
C ARG A 242 25.83 0.04 -5.69
N ASP A 243 27.06 -0.39 -5.43
CA ASP A 243 27.75 -1.37 -6.26
C ASP A 243 27.44 -2.82 -5.85
N ASN A 244 26.83 -3.03 -4.68
CA ASN A 244 26.38 -4.32 -4.17
C ASN A 244 25.19 -4.90 -4.97
N GLY A 245 25.41 -6.06 -5.61
CA GLY A 245 24.38 -6.73 -6.40
C GLY A 245 23.29 -7.43 -5.59
N GLU A 246 23.53 -7.79 -4.33
CA GLU A 246 22.46 -8.21 -3.41
C GLU A 246 21.55 -7.03 -3.07
N MET A 247 22.11 -5.84 -2.86
CA MET A 247 21.31 -4.67 -2.55
C MET A 247 20.45 -4.29 -3.75
N ARG A 248 21.00 -4.32 -4.98
CA ARG A 248 20.20 -4.20 -6.22
C ARG A 248 19.12 -5.27 -6.35
N ARG A 249 19.36 -6.51 -5.91
CA ARG A 249 18.34 -7.58 -5.85
C ARG A 249 17.20 -7.22 -4.89
N LYS A 250 17.54 -6.76 -3.68
CA LYS A 250 16.59 -6.34 -2.64
C LYS A 250 15.79 -5.09 -3.04
N THR A 251 16.43 -4.08 -3.65
CA THR A 251 15.73 -2.85 -4.08
C THR A 251 14.90 -3.04 -5.35
N LEU A 252 15.30 -3.93 -6.27
CA LEU A 252 14.48 -4.28 -7.44
C LEU A 252 13.23 -5.08 -7.03
N LEU A 253 13.37 -6.03 -6.10
CA LEU A 253 12.22 -6.75 -5.53
C LEU A 253 11.29 -5.80 -4.79
N ALA A 254 11.85 -4.83 -4.06
CA ALA A 254 11.11 -3.75 -3.43
C ALA A 254 10.36 -2.87 -4.44
N LEU A 255 10.94 -2.53 -5.59
CA LEU A 255 10.29 -1.73 -6.65
C LEU A 255 8.99 -2.39 -7.14
N PHE A 256 9.05 -3.69 -7.46
CA PHE A 256 7.87 -4.46 -7.87
C PHE A 256 6.83 -4.58 -6.76
N THR A 257 7.29 -4.86 -5.53
CA THR A 257 6.44 -4.94 -4.33
C THR A 257 5.73 -3.61 -4.08
N ASP A 258 6.45 -2.50 -4.14
CA ASP A 258 5.96 -1.16 -3.84
C ASP A 258 4.88 -0.69 -4.84
N HIS A 259 5.15 -0.79 -6.14
CA HIS A 259 4.23 -0.31 -7.16
C HIS A 259 2.97 -1.18 -7.30
N GLN A 260 3.14 -2.51 -7.35
CA GLN A 260 2.02 -3.40 -7.70
C GLN A 260 1.11 -3.73 -6.50
N TRP A 261 1.63 -3.66 -5.28
CA TRP A 261 0.92 -4.06 -4.06
C TRP A 261 0.87 -2.98 -2.98
N VAL A 262 2.01 -2.46 -2.52
CA VAL A 262 2.06 -1.60 -1.31
C VAL A 262 1.37 -0.25 -1.52
N ALA A 263 1.70 0.47 -2.60
CA ALA A 263 1.10 1.76 -2.91
C ALA A 263 -0.42 1.64 -3.19
N PRO A 264 -0.89 0.69 -4.04
CA PRO A 264 -2.31 0.37 -4.17
C PRO A 264 -3.00 0.07 -2.83
N ALA A 265 -2.45 -0.83 -2.01
CA ALA A 265 -3.09 -1.22 -0.74
C ALA A 265 -3.21 -0.05 0.24
N ILE A 266 -2.21 0.84 0.29
CA ILE A 266 -2.26 2.03 1.15
C ILE A 266 -3.16 3.12 0.56
N ALA A 267 -3.27 3.26 -0.75
CA ALA A 267 -4.24 4.16 -1.38
C ALA A 267 -5.68 3.72 -1.06
N THR A 268 -6.02 2.44 -1.24
CA THR A 268 -7.31 1.86 -0.83
C THR A 268 -7.55 2.06 0.68
N ALA A 269 -6.58 1.71 1.54
CA ALA A 269 -6.74 1.87 2.99
C ALA A 269 -6.91 3.34 3.42
N LYS A 270 -6.21 4.29 2.77
CA LYS A 270 -6.35 5.73 2.98
C LYS A 270 -7.77 6.18 2.64
N LEU A 271 -8.26 5.87 1.43
CA LEU A 271 -9.59 6.28 0.97
C LEU A 271 -10.70 5.70 1.88
N HIS A 272 -10.66 4.40 2.20
CA HIS A 272 -11.61 3.79 3.14
C HIS A 272 -11.64 4.48 4.51
N ALA A 273 -10.48 4.86 5.05
CA ALA A 273 -10.39 5.54 6.35
C ALA A 273 -10.80 7.03 6.29
N GLU A 274 -10.60 7.72 5.16
CA GLU A 274 -11.05 9.11 4.94
C GLU A 274 -12.59 9.20 4.87
N TYR A 275 -13.23 8.17 4.31
CA TYR A 275 -14.68 7.95 4.36
C TYR A 275 -15.17 7.27 5.65
N GLN A 276 -14.39 7.36 6.73
CA GLN A 276 -14.72 6.90 8.10
C GLN A 276 -15.05 5.40 8.25
N SER A 277 -14.81 4.57 7.23
CA SER A 277 -15.04 3.13 7.31
C SER A 277 -13.94 2.47 8.17
N PRO A 278 -14.24 1.46 9.02
CA PRO A 278 -13.22 0.82 9.85
C PRO A 278 -12.19 0.05 9.02
N VAL A 279 -10.92 0.47 9.08
CA VAL A 279 -9.80 -0.18 8.39
C VAL A 279 -8.79 -0.76 9.39
N TYR A 280 -8.28 -1.96 9.14
CA TYR A 280 -7.15 -2.55 9.84
C TYR A 280 -6.07 -2.97 8.83
N PHE A 281 -4.89 -2.34 8.89
CA PHE A 281 -3.79 -2.65 7.98
C PHE A 281 -2.80 -3.64 8.60
N TYR A 282 -2.30 -4.62 7.83
CA TYR A 282 -1.20 -5.50 8.23
C TYR A 282 -0.04 -5.52 7.24
N THR A 283 1.13 -5.94 7.73
CA THR A 283 2.25 -6.37 6.89
C THR A 283 2.75 -7.74 7.32
N PHE A 284 2.90 -8.68 6.39
CA PHE A 284 3.35 -10.04 6.68
C PHE A 284 4.86 -10.17 6.49
N TYR A 285 5.57 -10.44 7.58
CA TYR A 285 7.03 -10.44 7.71
C TYR A 285 7.53 -11.80 8.19
N HIS A 286 6.93 -12.86 7.68
CA HIS A 286 7.24 -14.25 8.02
C HIS A 286 6.83 -15.18 6.88
N HIS A 287 7.54 -16.29 6.71
CA HIS A 287 7.17 -17.40 5.84
C HIS A 287 7.84 -18.67 6.39
N CYS A 288 7.46 -19.83 5.85
CA CYS A 288 8.19 -21.07 6.07
C CYS A 288 9.26 -21.24 4.96
N GLN A 289 10.33 -21.99 5.25
CA GLN A 289 11.36 -22.29 4.24
C GLN A 289 11.01 -23.58 3.49
N THR A 290 11.17 -23.56 2.17
CA THR A 290 11.18 -24.75 1.31
C THR A 290 12.53 -24.86 0.62
N GLU A 291 12.93 -26.08 0.22
CA GLU A 291 14.15 -26.33 -0.56
C GLU A 291 14.14 -25.61 -1.92
N THR A 292 12.94 -25.29 -2.43
CA THR A 292 12.70 -24.55 -3.68
C THR A 292 12.72 -23.03 -3.53
N ARG A 293 12.98 -22.50 -2.33
CA ARG A 293 13.00 -21.06 -2.04
C ARG A 293 14.43 -20.60 -1.73
N PRO A 294 14.96 -19.58 -2.43
CA PRO A 294 16.26 -19.01 -2.10
C PRO A 294 16.32 -18.50 -0.66
N GLU A 295 17.46 -18.67 0.04
CA GLU A 295 17.58 -18.30 1.47
C GLU A 295 17.43 -16.79 1.72
N TRP A 296 17.70 -15.96 0.72
CA TRP A 296 17.59 -14.50 0.80
C TRP A 296 16.14 -13.98 0.61
N ALA A 297 15.18 -14.84 0.28
CA ALA A 297 13.86 -14.44 -0.19
C ALA A 297 12.84 -14.25 0.95
N ASP A 298 12.70 -12.99 1.38
CA ASP A 298 11.64 -12.46 2.25
C ASP A 298 10.21 -12.97 1.90
N ALA A 299 9.25 -12.82 2.82
CA ALA A 299 7.86 -13.26 2.66
C ALA A 299 7.21 -12.70 1.38
N ALA A 300 6.84 -13.59 0.46
CA ALA A 300 6.45 -13.34 -0.91
C ALA A 300 4.94 -13.56 -1.14
N HIS A 301 4.49 -13.39 -2.39
CA HIS A 301 3.07 -13.40 -2.71
C HIS A 301 2.38 -14.74 -2.39
N GLY A 302 1.40 -14.71 -1.47
CA GLY A 302 0.64 -15.87 -1.02
C GLY A 302 1.23 -16.66 0.17
N ASP A 303 2.38 -16.26 0.72
CA ASP A 303 2.98 -16.92 1.90
C ASP A 303 2.13 -16.79 3.18
N GLU A 304 1.16 -15.89 3.23
CA GLU A 304 0.24 -15.74 4.36
C GLU A 304 -0.87 -16.80 4.35
N ILE A 305 -1.19 -17.36 3.18
CA ILE A 305 -2.31 -18.31 2.97
C ILE A 305 -2.22 -19.53 3.89
N PRO A 306 -1.08 -20.24 4.06
CA PRO A 306 -1.01 -21.41 4.95
C PRO A 306 -1.34 -21.07 6.41
N TYR A 307 -0.98 -19.86 6.86
CA TYR A 307 -1.20 -19.40 8.24
C TYR A 307 -2.67 -19.03 8.47
N VAL A 308 -3.32 -18.41 7.48
CA VAL A 308 -4.76 -18.09 7.48
C VAL A 308 -5.63 -19.35 7.48
N PHE A 309 -5.22 -20.40 6.77
CA PHE A 309 -5.97 -21.66 6.67
C PHE A 309 -5.55 -22.77 7.67
N GLY A 310 -4.76 -22.44 8.69
CA GLY A 310 -4.43 -23.39 9.76
C GLY A 310 -3.44 -24.51 9.40
N VAL A 311 -2.84 -24.47 8.21
CA VAL A 311 -2.02 -25.57 7.66
C VAL A 311 -0.87 -26.00 8.59
N PRO A 312 -0.13 -25.08 9.26
CA PRO A 312 0.88 -25.47 10.24
C PRO A 312 0.38 -26.41 11.36
N MET A 313 -0.91 -26.39 11.70
CA MET A 313 -1.48 -27.25 12.75
C MET A 313 -1.64 -28.72 12.32
N ILE A 314 -1.76 -28.99 11.01
CA ILE A 314 -1.83 -30.35 10.45
C ILE A 314 -0.49 -30.83 9.88
N GLY A 315 0.44 -29.90 9.61
CA GLY A 315 1.77 -30.19 9.08
C GLY A 315 1.89 -29.95 7.58
N ALA A 316 2.93 -30.53 6.96
CA ALA A 316 3.14 -30.44 5.52
C ALA A 316 2.02 -31.17 4.75
N THR A 317 1.66 -30.64 3.58
CA THR A 317 0.63 -31.21 2.69
C THR A 317 1.09 -31.16 1.23
N ASP A 318 0.47 -31.94 0.34
CA ASP A 318 0.79 -31.94 -1.10
C ASP A 318 0.70 -30.54 -1.76
N LEU A 319 -0.18 -29.67 -1.25
CA LEU A 319 -0.36 -28.30 -1.72
C LEU A 319 0.63 -27.32 -1.05
N PHE A 320 1.02 -27.59 0.19
CA PHE A 320 1.96 -26.78 0.97
C PHE A 320 3.05 -27.69 1.58
N PRO A 321 4.05 -28.11 0.78
CA PRO A 321 5.12 -29.03 1.19
C PRO A 321 6.19 -28.31 2.02
N CYS A 322 5.77 -27.66 3.11
CA CYS A 322 6.62 -26.85 3.98
C CYS A 322 6.83 -27.51 5.34
N ASN A 323 8.07 -27.52 5.84
CA ASN A 323 8.40 -28.09 7.14
C ASN A 323 8.08 -27.09 8.27
N PHE A 324 6.80 -26.97 8.61
CA PHE A 324 6.31 -26.00 9.60
C PHE A 324 6.87 -26.23 11.00
N SER A 325 7.48 -25.20 11.58
CA SER A 325 8.02 -25.22 12.93
C SER A 325 6.95 -24.91 13.98
N LYS A 326 7.27 -25.13 15.26
CA LYS A 326 6.42 -24.73 16.40
C LYS A 326 6.18 -23.22 16.49
N ASN A 327 6.97 -22.37 15.81
CA ASN A 327 6.66 -20.94 15.71
C ASN A 327 5.57 -20.68 14.65
N ASP A 328 5.49 -21.50 13.60
CA ASP A 328 4.50 -21.38 12.53
C ASP A 328 3.10 -21.79 13.01
N VAL A 329 3.04 -22.84 13.86
CA VAL A 329 1.81 -23.24 14.57
C VAL A 329 1.27 -22.09 15.43
N MET A 330 2.15 -21.44 16.21
CA MET A 330 1.80 -20.27 17.04
C MET A 330 1.32 -19.10 16.16
N LEU A 331 2.04 -18.77 15.09
CA LEU A 331 1.67 -17.66 14.20
C LEU A 331 0.35 -17.92 13.46
N SER A 332 0.09 -19.17 13.04
CA SER A 332 -1.18 -19.53 12.41
C SER A 332 -2.36 -19.44 13.39
N ALA A 333 -2.18 -19.86 14.65
CA ALA A 333 -3.19 -19.66 15.69
C ALA A 333 -3.50 -18.17 15.92
N VAL A 334 -2.48 -17.31 15.95
CA VAL A 334 -2.62 -15.85 16.06
C VAL A 334 -3.40 -15.27 14.87
N VAL A 335 -3.00 -15.61 13.64
CA VAL A 335 -3.59 -15.10 12.40
C VAL A 335 -5.06 -15.52 12.30
N MET A 336 -5.38 -16.80 12.52
CA MET A 336 -6.77 -17.27 12.56
C MET A 336 -7.58 -16.62 13.68
N THR A 337 -6.97 -16.31 14.84
CA THR A 337 -7.65 -15.58 15.91
C THR A 337 -8.04 -14.17 15.45
N TYR A 338 -7.11 -13.38 14.90
CA TYR A 338 -7.39 -12.05 14.36
C TYR A 338 -8.41 -12.07 13.20
N TRP A 339 -8.24 -12.95 12.19
CA TRP A 339 -9.13 -13.05 11.04
C TRP A 339 -10.55 -13.45 11.45
N THR A 340 -10.70 -14.46 12.32
CA THR A 340 -12.05 -14.89 12.75
C THR A 340 -12.68 -13.91 13.74
N ASN A 341 -11.91 -13.19 14.55
CA ASN A 341 -12.42 -12.09 15.38
C ASN A 341 -12.99 -10.95 14.53
N PHE A 342 -12.23 -10.50 13.53
CA PHE A 342 -12.68 -9.51 12.57
C PHE A 342 -13.98 -9.96 11.88
N ALA A 343 -14.07 -11.21 11.41
CA ALA A 343 -15.29 -11.74 10.83
C ALA A 343 -16.49 -11.74 11.81
N LYS A 344 -16.27 -12.07 13.10
CA LYS A 344 -17.31 -12.08 14.15
C LYS A 344 -17.85 -10.68 14.49
N THR A 345 -16.98 -9.65 14.53
CA THR A 345 -17.28 -8.38 15.21
C THR A 345 -16.94 -7.10 14.45
N GLY A 346 -16.07 -7.15 13.43
CA GLY A 346 -15.45 -5.98 12.80
C GLY A 346 -14.16 -5.51 13.46
N ASP A 347 -13.78 -6.08 14.62
CA ASP A 347 -12.52 -5.80 15.30
C ASP A 347 -11.69 -7.09 15.45
N PRO A 348 -10.45 -7.15 14.91
CA PRO A 348 -9.60 -8.34 15.02
C PRO A 348 -9.22 -8.68 16.47
N ASN A 349 -9.33 -7.75 17.41
CA ASN A 349 -9.02 -7.98 18.82
C ASN A 349 -10.19 -8.65 19.59
N LEU A 350 -11.40 -8.74 19.02
CA LEU A 350 -12.62 -9.17 19.73
C LEU A 350 -13.40 -10.29 19.03
N PRO A 351 -13.94 -11.29 19.77
CA PRO A 351 -14.02 -11.38 21.22
C PRO A 351 -12.92 -12.25 21.86
N VAL A 352 -12.04 -12.88 21.07
CA VAL A 352 -11.04 -13.85 21.58
C VAL A 352 -9.68 -13.16 21.77
N PRO A 353 -9.18 -13.01 23.01
CA PRO A 353 -7.84 -12.46 23.24
C PRO A 353 -6.72 -13.43 22.82
N GLN A 354 -5.54 -12.87 22.57
CA GLN A 354 -4.35 -13.56 22.04
C GLN A 354 -3.56 -14.37 23.10
N ASP A 355 -4.25 -15.07 24.01
CA ASP A 355 -3.60 -15.82 25.10
C ASP A 355 -2.84 -17.07 24.60
N THR A 356 -1.71 -17.39 25.24
CA THR A 356 -1.04 -18.69 25.11
C THR A 356 -1.96 -19.84 25.54
N LYS A 357 -2.34 -20.67 24.58
CA LYS A 357 -3.11 -21.92 24.76
C LYS A 357 -2.37 -23.09 24.12
N PHE A 358 -2.59 -24.32 24.59
CA PHE A 358 -1.86 -25.53 24.13
C PHE A 358 -1.72 -25.65 22.61
N ILE A 359 -2.75 -25.27 21.84
CA ILE A 359 -2.77 -25.28 20.36
C ILE A 359 -1.61 -24.52 19.70
N HIS A 360 -1.05 -23.50 20.36
CA HIS A 360 0.04 -22.69 19.80
C HIS A 360 1.39 -23.45 19.80
N THR A 361 1.58 -24.44 20.68
CA THR A 361 2.84 -25.18 20.94
C THR A 361 4.07 -24.35 21.38
N LYS A 362 3.95 -23.01 21.39
CA LYS A 362 4.88 -22.00 21.89
C LYS A 362 4.09 -20.87 22.57
N PRO A 363 4.70 -20.07 23.46
CA PRO A 363 4.09 -18.84 23.95
C PRO A 363 3.66 -17.93 22.80
N ASN A 364 2.44 -17.40 22.89
CA ASN A 364 1.90 -16.45 21.92
C ASN A 364 2.64 -15.11 22.09
N ARG A 365 3.24 -14.61 21.00
CA ARG A 365 4.03 -13.37 21.02
C ARG A 365 3.18 -12.10 20.90
N PHE A 366 1.87 -12.26 20.75
CA PHE A 366 0.90 -11.20 20.49
C PHE A 366 -0.02 -10.91 21.69
N GLU A 367 0.23 -11.51 22.87
CA GLU A 367 -0.57 -11.32 24.11
C GLU A 367 -0.76 -9.83 24.47
N GLU A 368 0.28 -9.02 24.34
CA GLU A 368 0.25 -7.56 24.61
C GLU A 368 0.02 -6.71 23.33
N VAL A 369 -0.26 -7.34 22.17
CA VAL A 369 -0.29 -6.66 20.86
C VAL A 369 -1.73 -6.39 20.42
N ILE A 370 -2.24 -5.24 20.85
CA ILE A 370 -3.52 -4.67 20.39
C ILE A 370 -3.34 -4.15 18.96
N TRP A 371 -4.09 -4.69 18.01
CA TRP A 371 -4.13 -4.21 16.63
C TRP A 371 -4.99 -2.95 16.54
N THR A 372 -4.35 -1.79 16.42
CA THR A 372 -5.03 -0.50 16.27
C THR A 372 -5.63 -0.31 14.88
N LYS A 373 -6.72 0.46 14.79
CA LYS A 373 -7.33 0.85 13.51
C LYS A 373 -6.35 1.70 12.69
N PHE A 374 -6.26 1.41 11.39
CA PHE A 374 -5.61 2.28 10.43
C PHE A 374 -6.42 3.58 10.29
N ASN A 375 -5.73 4.72 10.19
CA ASN A 375 -6.36 6.00 9.88
C ASN A 375 -5.42 6.82 8.97
N SER A 376 -5.96 7.77 8.20
CA SER A 376 -5.21 8.52 7.18
C SER A 376 -4.11 9.44 7.72
N LYS A 377 -4.14 9.78 9.01
CA LYS A 377 -3.14 10.63 9.68
C LYS A 377 -1.98 9.80 10.23
N ASP A 378 -2.27 8.88 11.15
CA ASP A 378 -1.25 8.13 11.90
C ASP A 378 -0.82 6.84 11.18
N LYS A 379 -1.60 6.37 10.19
CA LYS A 379 -1.27 5.27 9.25
C LYS A 379 -0.72 4.00 9.92
N GLN A 380 -1.33 3.63 11.04
CA GLN A 380 -0.91 2.50 11.87
C GLN A 380 -1.24 1.15 11.25
N TYR A 381 -0.34 0.18 11.43
CA TYR A 381 -0.47 -1.20 10.95
C TYR A 381 0.14 -2.20 11.94
N LEU A 382 -0.35 -3.44 11.88
CA LEU A 382 0.24 -4.57 12.57
C LEU A 382 1.38 -5.19 11.72
N HIS A 383 2.58 -5.26 12.28
CA HIS A 383 3.67 -6.06 11.73
C HIS A 383 3.53 -7.51 12.21
N ILE A 384 3.04 -8.39 11.34
CA ILE A 384 2.78 -9.81 11.62
C ILE A 384 4.05 -10.62 11.34
N GLY A 385 4.60 -11.25 12.38
CA GLY A 385 5.77 -12.13 12.29
C GLY A 385 6.32 -12.45 13.68
N LEU A 386 7.52 -13.03 13.78
CA LEU A 386 8.07 -13.52 15.06
C LEU A 386 8.52 -12.44 16.05
N LYS A 387 8.43 -11.15 15.68
CA LYS A 387 8.70 -9.98 16.54
C LYS A 387 7.54 -8.97 16.39
N PRO A 388 6.30 -9.33 16.75
CA PRO A 388 5.13 -8.55 16.43
C PRO A 388 5.10 -7.23 17.18
N ARG A 389 4.48 -6.22 16.56
CA ARG A 389 4.43 -4.83 17.05
C ARG A 389 3.54 -3.98 16.16
N ILE A 390 2.94 -2.94 16.73
CA ILE A 390 2.36 -1.85 15.94
C ILE A 390 3.46 -0.94 15.42
N ARG A 391 3.26 -0.47 14.19
CA ARG A 391 4.10 0.51 13.50
C ARG A 391 3.22 1.45 12.68
N ASP A 392 3.81 2.54 12.24
CA ASP A 392 3.18 3.61 11.46
C ASP A 392 3.89 3.79 10.12
N ASN A 393 3.23 4.47 9.18
CA ASN A 393 3.84 4.99 7.95
C ASN A 393 4.60 3.93 7.11
N TYR A 394 3.98 2.76 6.87
CA TYR A 394 4.63 1.66 6.13
C TYR A 394 5.20 2.12 4.80
N ARG A 395 6.54 2.08 4.70
CA ARG A 395 7.32 2.42 3.49
C ARG A 395 6.98 3.81 2.90
N ALA A 396 6.52 4.75 3.74
CA ALA A 396 5.87 6.00 3.31
C ALA A 396 6.63 6.80 2.22
N ASN A 397 7.96 6.85 2.26
CA ASN A 397 8.76 7.55 1.24
C ASN A 397 8.63 6.93 -0.17
N LYS A 398 8.40 5.62 -0.28
CA LYS A 398 8.16 4.91 -1.54
C LYS A 398 6.70 4.99 -1.97
N VAL A 399 5.78 5.00 -0.99
CA VAL A 399 4.34 5.16 -1.22
C VAL A 399 4.04 6.56 -1.77
N ALA A 400 4.53 7.62 -1.11
CA ALA A 400 4.38 9.00 -1.59
C ALA A 400 5.10 9.23 -2.94
N PHE A 401 6.22 8.52 -3.19
CA PHE A 401 6.86 8.55 -4.51
C PHE A 401 5.92 8.03 -5.61
N TRP A 402 5.28 6.88 -5.42
CA TRP A 402 4.37 6.29 -6.41
C TRP A 402 3.02 6.99 -6.51
N LEU A 403 2.46 7.50 -5.40
CA LEU A 403 1.12 8.10 -5.38
C LEU A 403 1.10 9.62 -5.67
N GLU A 404 2.19 10.34 -5.36
CA GLU A 404 2.22 11.81 -5.50
C GLU A 404 3.19 12.27 -6.60
N LEU A 405 4.45 11.81 -6.57
CA LEU A 405 5.48 12.31 -7.49
C LEU A 405 5.41 11.67 -8.89
N VAL A 406 5.20 10.36 -8.99
CA VAL A 406 5.17 9.66 -10.29
C VAL A 406 4.03 10.11 -11.20
N PRO A 407 2.78 10.32 -10.73
CA PRO A 407 1.72 10.90 -11.55
C PRO A 407 2.07 12.30 -12.06
N HIS A 408 2.66 13.16 -11.21
CA HIS A 408 3.13 14.47 -11.63
C HIS A 408 4.20 14.39 -12.73
N LEU A 409 5.21 13.51 -12.56
CA LEU A 409 6.26 13.28 -13.56
C LEU A 409 5.74 12.68 -14.87
N HIS A 410 4.69 11.86 -14.83
CA HIS A 410 4.09 11.30 -16.04
C HIS A 410 3.40 12.39 -16.88
N ASN A 411 2.76 13.37 -16.23
CA ASN A 411 1.89 14.35 -16.89
C ASN A 411 2.66 15.60 -17.39
N LEU A 412 3.97 15.71 -17.14
CA LEU A 412 4.82 16.85 -17.54
C LEU A 412 4.83 17.17 -19.06
N HIS A 413 4.33 16.28 -19.90
CA HIS A 413 4.31 16.43 -21.36
C HIS A 413 2.92 16.32 -22.00
N GLU A 414 1.85 16.31 -21.20
CA GLU A 414 0.52 16.62 -21.71
C GLU A 414 0.38 18.13 -21.84
N GLU A 415 0.53 18.64 -23.06
CA GLU A 415 0.32 20.07 -23.34
C GLU A 415 -1.12 20.45 -22.99
N VAL A 416 -1.29 21.23 -21.92
CA VAL A 416 -2.60 21.74 -21.50
C VAL A 416 -3.06 22.80 -22.50
N TYR A 417 -3.68 22.34 -23.59
CA TYR A 417 -4.39 23.16 -24.56
C TYR A 417 -5.63 23.79 -23.91
N SER A 418 -5.38 24.84 -23.12
CA SER A 418 -6.40 25.70 -22.51
C SER A 418 -7.08 26.52 -23.59
N THR A 419 -7.97 25.88 -24.36
CA THR A 419 -8.86 26.55 -25.33
C THR A 419 -9.95 27.31 -24.57
N ALA A 420 -9.54 28.38 -23.90
CA ALA A 420 -10.41 29.33 -23.20
C ALA A 420 -11.19 30.20 -24.21
N THR A 421 -12.03 29.55 -25.03
CA THR A 421 -12.98 30.23 -25.90
C THR A 421 -14.20 30.66 -25.09
N THR A 422 -14.08 31.83 -24.47
CA THR A 422 -15.10 32.42 -23.60
C THR A 422 -16.39 32.75 -24.37
N ARG A 423 -17.30 31.77 -24.47
CA ARG A 423 -18.64 31.97 -25.05
C ARG A 423 -19.52 32.76 -24.08
N LEU A 424 -19.62 34.07 -24.30
CA LEU A 424 -20.57 34.94 -23.60
C LEU A 424 -22.04 34.60 -24.00
N PRO A 425 -23.02 34.74 -23.09
CA PRO A 425 -24.43 34.45 -23.39
C PRO A 425 -25.08 35.48 -24.34
N PRO A 426 -26.16 35.11 -25.06
CA PRO A 426 -26.82 36.00 -26.02
C PRO A 426 -27.70 37.07 -25.32
N GLY A 427 -27.16 38.28 -25.16
CA GLY A 427 -27.91 39.47 -24.73
C GLY A 427 -28.57 40.21 -25.90
N THR A 428 -29.88 40.46 -25.84
CA THR A 428 -30.66 41.01 -26.96
C THR A 428 -30.70 42.54 -27.03
N ALA A 429 -30.43 43.05 -28.23
CA ALA A 429 -31.00 44.27 -28.83
C ALA A 429 -30.85 45.64 -28.11
N ARG A 430 -30.13 46.57 -28.78
CA ARG A 430 -30.78 47.71 -29.50
C ARG A 430 -29.78 48.56 -30.28
N THR A 431 -30.08 48.82 -31.55
CA THR A 431 -29.49 49.91 -32.35
C THR A 431 -30.55 50.95 -32.70
N PRO A 432 -30.23 52.23 -32.52
CA PRO A 432 -30.55 53.27 -33.50
C PRO A 432 -29.31 54.18 -33.74
N HIS A 433 -29.21 55.09 -34.72
CA HIS A 433 -30.26 55.78 -35.49
C HIS A 433 -29.82 56.14 -36.94
N TRP A 434 -30.81 56.71 -37.65
CA TRP A 434 -30.89 57.41 -38.94
C TRP A 434 -29.64 58.09 -39.58
N LYS A 435 -29.75 58.23 -40.92
CA LYS A 435 -28.92 59.06 -41.83
C LYS A 435 -29.12 60.58 -41.61
N GLY A 436 -28.11 61.39 -41.94
CA GLY A 436 -28.23 62.86 -42.11
C GLY A 436 -27.00 63.49 -42.79
N GLN A 437 -27.17 64.63 -43.48
CA GLN A 437 -26.11 65.36 -44.23
C GLN A 437 -26.01 66.82 -43.74
N GLY A 438 -24.84 67.46 -43.84
CA GLY A 438 -24.71 68.93 -43.65
C GLY A 438 -23.31 69.41 -43.20
N PRO A 439 -22.71 70.49 -43.75
CA PRO A 439 -21.28 70.78 -43.51
C PRO A 439 -20.94 72.20 -42.96
N ARG A 440 -19.79 72.30 -42.25
CA ARG A 440 -18.68 73.29 -42.41
C ARG A 440 -18.00 73.77 -41.10
N THR A 441 -16.70 73.46 -40.97
CA THR A 441 -15.58 74.29 -40.45
C THR A 441 -15.62 74.80 -38.99
N THR A 442 -14.53 74.73 -38.21
CA THR A 442 -13.19 75.30 -38.50
C THR A 442 -12.03 74.66 -37.68
N ARG A 443 -10.78 74.84 -38.18
CA ARG A 443 -9.45 74.77 -37.48
C ARG A 443 -8.90 73.41 -36.97
N HIS A 444 -8.16 72.74 -37.87
CA HIS A 444 -6.73 72.28 -37.83
C HIS A 444 -5.97 72.03 -36.49
N PRO A 445 -4.92 71.17 -36.46
CA PRO A 445 -4.14 70.65 -37.61
C PRO A 445 -3.99 69.10 -37.72
N MET A 446 -3.31 68.66 -38.78
CA MET A 446 -2.86 67.28 -39.09
C MET A 446 -1.32 67.32 -39.35
N PRO A 447 -0.56 66.19 -39.41
CA PRO A 447 -0.46 65.44 -40.68
C PRO A 447 -0.12 63.91 -40.64
N THR A 448 -0.86 63.13 -41.43
CA THR A 448 -0.47 62.01 -42.34
C THR A 448 0.74 61.09 -42.08
N LEU A 449 0.48 59.77 -42.09
CA LEU A 449 1.34 58.70 -42.67
C LEU A 449 1.50 58.90 -44.22
N PRO A 450 2.55 58.38 -44.89
CA PRO A 450 2.90 56.94 -44.98
C PRO A 450 4.44 56.70 -44.86
N SER A 451 5.12 55.63 -45.29
CA SER A 451 4.83 54.43 -46.14
C SER A 451 5.89 53.32 -45.88
N GLU A 452 5.65 52.09 -46.35
CA GLU A 452 6.71 51.06 -46.52
C GLU A 452 7.61 51.38 -47.74
N PRO A 453 8.84 50.84 -47.80
CA PRO A 453 9.04 49.64 -48.64
C PRO A 453 10.13 48.62 -48.18
N ASP A 454 9.98 47.38 -48.67
CA ASP A 454 10.99 46.39 -49.09
C ASP A 454 12.04 45.78 -48.12
N SER A 455 12.57 44.62 -48.57
CA SER A 455 13.54 43.70 -47.94
C SER A 455 15.01 44.18 -48.05
N ASP A 456 15.95 43.80 -47.18
CA ASP A 456 16.62 42.48 -47.14
C ASP A 456 17.72 42.43 -46.02
N SER A 457 18.37 41.29 -45.81
CA SER A 457 19.67 41.06 -45.14
C SER A 457 19.80 41.09 -43.59
N SER A 458 19.89 39.89 -43.02
CA SER A 458 20.84 39.43 -41.97
C SER A 458 21.41 40.37 -40.88
N GLU A 459 20.98 40.20 -39.62
CA GLU A 459 21.76 39.59 -38.51
C GLU A 459 20.93 39.49 -37.20
N PRO A 460 21.28 38.60 -36.24
CA PRO A 460 20.46 38.36 -35.03
C PRO A 460 20.86 39.22 -33.81
N PRO A 461 19.93 39.98 -33.19
CA PRO A 461 20.16 40.65 -31.91
C PRO A 461 20.29 39.64 -30.75
N ARG A 462 21.27 39.86 -29.86
CA ARG A 462 21.46 39.05 -28.65
C ARG A 462 20.49 39.48 -27.54
N PHE A 463 19.69 38.55 -27.04
CA PHE A 463 18.93 38.76 -25.79
C PHE A 463 19.82 38.49 -24.56
N PRO A 464 19.84 39.37 -23.55
CA PRO A 464 20.45 39.08 -22.25
C PRO A 464 19.54 38.17 -21.41
N PRO A 465 20.09 37.22 -20.63
CA PRO A 465 19.29 36.35 -19.76
C PRO A 465 19.01 36.99 -18.39
N PHE A 466 17.79 36.73 -17.89
CA PHE A 466 17.26 37.04 -16.54
C PHE A 466 17.00 38.52 -16.17
N PRO A 467 15.78 38.85 -15.71
CA PRO A 467 15.52 40.05 -14.91
C PRO A 467 16.16 39.92 -13.51
N SER A 468 16.68 41.03 -12.98
CA SER A 468 17.25 41.10 -11.64
C SER A 468 16.19 41.48 -10.59
N ASP A 469 15.88 40.56 -9.68
CA ASP A 469 15.00 40.83 -8.53
C ASP A 469 15.67 40.34 -7.22
N THR A 470 16.84 40.90 -6.93
CA THR A 470 17.65 40.57 -5.73
C THR A 470 17.09 41.24 -4.49
N ARG A 471 16.15 40.58 -3.82
CA ARG A 471 15.73 40.94 -2.45
C ARG A 471 16.80 40.54 -1.42
N ASP A 472 16.99 41.38 -0.40
CA ASP A 472 18.07 41.28 0.58
C ASP A 472 17.91 40.13 1.60
N TYR A 473 18.27 38.91 1.21
CA TYR A 473 18.41 37.77 2.15
C TYR A 473 19.62 37.90 3.12
N SER A 474 20.46 38.92 2.95
CA SER A 474 21.76 39.06 3.63
C SER A 474 21.66 39.19 5.16
N THR A 475 20.68 39.96 5.66
CA THR A 475 20.52 40.25 7.09
C THR A 475 19.94 39.05 7.86
N GLU A 476 18.87 38.44 7.38
CA GLU A 476 18.22 37.31 8.05
C GLU A 476 19.13 36.06 8.06
N LEU A 477 19.84 35.81 6.95
CA LEU A 477 20.80 34.71 6.88
C LEU A 477 22.00 34.94 7.82
N SER A 478 22.57 36.15 7.86
CA SER A 478 23.72 36.44 8.74
C SER A 478 23.35 36.42 10.23
N VAL A 479 22.15 36.87 10.62
CA VAL A 479 21.62 36.71 11.98
C VAL A 479 21.45 35.22 12.33
N THR A 480 20.87 34.43 11.44
CA THR A 480 20.68 32.98 11.64
C THR A 480 22.02 32.26 11.83
N VAL A 481 23.02 32.58 11.01
CA VAL A 481 24.40 32.04 11.13
C VAL A 481 25.07 32.48 12.44
N ALA A 482 24.92 33.75 12.85
CA ALA A 482 25.50 34.26 14.10
C ALA A 482 24.89 33.59 15.35
N VAL A 483 23.57 33.38 15.36
CA VAL A 483 22.87 32.65 16.44
C VAL A 483 23.30 31.19 16.45
N GLY A 484 23.35 30.52 15.29
CA GLY A 484 23.80 29.13 15.16
C GLY A 484 25.24 28.92 15.66
N ALA A 485 26.16 29.79 15.27
CA ALA A 485 27.55 29.75 15.73
C ALA A 485 27.67 29.99 17.25
N SER A 486 26.87 30.91 17.81
CA SER A 486 26.84 31.20 19.25
C SER A 486 26.34 29.99 20.06
N LEU A 487 25.28 29.33 19.60
CA LEU A 487 24.75 28.11 20.21
C LEU A 487 25.73 26.93 20.09
N LEU A 488 26.45 26.80 18.97
CA LEU A 488 27.51 25.80 18.81
C LEU A 488 28.64 26.02 19.83
N PHE A 489 29.10 27.25 19.99
CA PHE A 489 30.16 27.59 20.94
C PHE A 489 29.76 27.35 22.41
N LEU A 490 28.52 27.71 22.79
CA LEU A 490 27.97 27.41 24.11
C LEU A 490 27.89 25.91 24.39
N ASN A 491 27.48 25.10 23.40
CA ASN A 491 27.47 23.64 23.54
C ASN A 491 28.88 23.08 23.71
N ILE A 492 29.87 23.55 22.94
CA ILE A 492 31.28 23.15 23.08
C ILE A 492 31.81 23.47 24.49
N LEU A 493 31.53 24.66 25.02
CA LEU A 493 31.91 25.03 26.39
C LEU A 493 31.21 24.15 27.45
N ALA A 494 29.92 23.84 27.25
CA ALA A 494 29.19 22.95 28.16
C ALA A 494 29.77 21.52 28.17
N PHE A 495 30.10 20.96 27.00
CA PHE A 495 30.76 19.66 26.89
C PHE A 495 32.18 19.67 27.49
N ALA A 496 32.97 20.74 27.27
CA ALA A 496 34.29 20.88 27.88
C ALA A 496 34.21 20.96 29.43
N ALA A 497 33.25 21.71 29.97
CA ALA A 497 33.01 21.79 31.41
C ALA A 497 32.54 20.45 32.00
N LEU A 498 31.66 19.72 31.30
CA LEU A 498 31.24 18.37 31.69
C LEU A 498 32.39 17.36 31.63
N TYR A 499 33.25 17.43 30.61
CA TYR A 499 34.42 16.58 30.46
C TYR A 499 35.41 16.80 31.61
N TYR A 500 35.78 18.05 31.89
CA TYR A 500 36.66 18.41 33.00
C TYR A 500 36.07 17.99 34.37
N LYS A 501 34.76 18.17 34.56
CA LYS A 501 34.03 17.71 35.76
C LYS A 501 33.93 16.18 35.87
N ARG A 502 34.00 15.44 34.76
CA ARG A 502 34.11 13.98 34.73
C ARG A 502 35.52 13.53 35.08
N ASP A 503 36.53 14.14 34.48
CA ASP A 503 37.93 13.75 34.65
C ASP A 503 38.40 13.96 36.11
N LYS A 504 38.08 15.11 36.70
CA LYS A 504 38.34 15.40 38.13
C LYS A 504 37.62 14.44 39.10
N ARG A 505 36.55 13.75 38.67
CA ARG A 505 35.91 12.65 39.44
C ARG A 505 36.63 11.31 39.24
N HIS A 506 37.24 11.05 38.08
CA HIS A 506 38.08 9.87 37.85
C HIS A 506 39.41 9.97 38.59
N GLU A 507 40.01 11.16 38.65
CA GLU A 507 41.21 11.44 39.44
C GLU A 507 40.99 11.19 40.95
N MET A 508 39.92 11.75 41.53
CA MET A 508 39.53 11.45 42.92
C MET A 508 39.18 9.97 43.16
N ARG A 509 38.72 9.22 42.14
CA ARG A 509 38.52 7.77 42.25
C ARG A 509 39.83 6.98 42.21
N ARG A 510 40.84 7.42 41.43
CA ARG A 510 42.18 6.80 41.43
C ARG A 510 42.87 6.95 42.78
N HIS A 511 42.77 8.10 43.44
CA HIS A 511 43.29 8.29 44.80
C HIS A 511 42.59 7.48 45.92
N ARG A 512 41.49 6.77 45.62
CA ARG A 512 40.87 5.81 46.56
C ARG A 512 41.24 4.34 46.29
N LEU A 513 42.07 4.04 45.28
CA LEU A 513 42.39 2.67 44.85
C LEU A 513 43.89 2.46 44.60
N SER A 514 44.68 2.57 45.66
CA SER A 514 46.07 2.10 45.74
C SER A 514 46.22 1.16 46.96
N PRO A 515 46.57 -0.13 46.79
CA PRO A 515 46.75 -1.04 47.91
C PRO A 515 48.18 -0.99 48.46
N GLN A 516 48.35 -0.99 49.78
CA GLN A 516 49.66 -1.13 50.43
C GLN A 516 49.60 -2.15 51.57
N ARG A 517 50.59 -3.05 51.62
CA ARG A 517 50.71 -4.14 52.61
C ARG A 517 51.13 -3.59 53.98
N GLY A 518 50.52 -4.09 55.07
CA GLY A 518 50.91 -3.85 56.46
C GLY A 518 50.47 -5.03 57.35
N VAL A 519 51.28 -5.40 58.33
CA VAL A 519 51.20 -6.68 59.08
C VAL A 519 50.85 -6.46 60.57
N ALA A 520 50.21 -7.45 61.18
CA ALA A 520 50.10 -7.79 62.62
C ALA A 520 48.92 -7.28 63.51
N ALA A 521 48.26 -8.30 64.10
CA ALA A 521 47.88 -8.48 65.52
C ALA A 521 46.77 -7.66 66.22
N ASN A 522 45.92 -8.41 66.95
CA ASN A 522 45.18 -8.20 68.23
C ASN A 522 44.78 -6.76 68.65
N ASP A 523 43.56 -6.51 69.15
CA ASP A 523 43.12 -7.04 70.46
C ASP A 523 41.57 -7.15 70.67
N LEU A 524 41.11 -7.34 71.91
CA LEU A 524 39.74 -7.74 72.31
C LEU A 524 38.92 -6.68 73.09
N ALA A 525 37.59 -6.90 73.19
CA ALA A 525 36.63 -6.45 74.25
C ALA A 525 35.64 -5.28 73.99
N HIS A 526 34.62 -5.23 74.87
CA HIS A 526 33.39 -4.39 74.95
C HIS A 526 33.63 -2.85 74.99
N SER A 527 32.64 -1.93 74.92
CA SER A 527 31.15 -1.94 75.00
C SER A 527 30.54 -0.90 74.00
N GLN A 528 29.29 -0.38 73.98
CA GLN A 528 28.12 -0.41 74.88
C GLN A 528 26.75 -0.30 74.14
N GLU A 529 25.90 0.70 74.48
CA GLU A 529 24.45 0.87 74.17
C GLU A 529 24.16 2.32 73.72
N GLU A 530 23.08 2.54 72.93
CA GLU A 530 22.06 3.58 73.24
C GLU A 530 20.73 3.31 72.48
N GLU A 531 19.60 3.84 72.97
CA GLU A 531 18.22 3.48 72.58
C GLU A 531 17.22 4.64 72.80
N ILE A 532 15.96 4.65 72.33
CA ILE A 532 15.19 3.62 71.59
C ILE A 532 14.99 4.08 70.11
N MET A 533 13.85 4.51 69.54
CA MET A 533 12.42 4.59 69.93
C MET A 533 11.51 4.57 68.69
N SER A 534 10.30 4.02 68.83
CA SER A 534 9.23 4.04 67.83
C SER A 534 7.89 4.45 68.44
N LEU A 535 6.93 4.93 67.63
CA LEU A 535 5.59 5.28 68.10
C LEU A 535 4.51 4.87 67.09
N GLN A 536 3.50 4.14 67.58
CA GLN A 536 2.33 3.69 66.84
C GLN A 536 1.13 3.83 67.79
N MET A 537 0.01 4.41 67.31
CA MET A 537 -1.25 4.47 68.06
C MET A 537 -2.32 3.55 67.45
N LYS A 538 -3.37 3.28 68.24
CA LYS A 538 -4.28 2.13 68.14
C LYS A 538 -5.73 2.53 68.44
N HIS A 539 -6.68 1.63 68.16
CA HIS A 539 -8.14 1.61 68.44
C HIS A 539 -9.02 2.01 67.23
N SER A 540 -10.19 1.38 66.98
CA SER A 540 -10.75 0.14 67.59
C SER A 540 -11.71 -0.60 66.64
N GLU A 541 -12.23 -1.73 67.10
CA GLU A 541 -13.09 -2.72 66.43
C GLU A 541 -14.55 -2.28 66.26
N HIS A 542 -15.27 -2.94 65.32
CA HIS A 542 -16.58 -3.57 65.59
C HIS A 542 -16.90 -4.68 64.56
N ASP A 543 -17.60 -5.72 65.02
CA ASP A 543 -18.07 -6.92 64.28
C ASP A 543 -19.30 -6.60 63.39
N ALA A 544 -19.60 -7.22 62.23
CA ALA A 544 -19.59 -8.61 61.71
C ALA A 544 -20.86 -9.44 61.99
N HIS A 545 -21.51 -9.99 60.94
CA HIS A 545 -22.23 -11.30 60.85
C HIS A 545 -23.09 -11.47 59.57
N HIS A 546 -23.04 -12.67 58.96
CA HIS A 546 -24.11 -13.50 58.31
C HIS A 546 -25.16 -12.92 57.31
N ASP A 547 -25.74 -13.64 56.32
CA ASP A 547 -25.50 -15.01 55.79
C ASP A 547 -26.02 -15.18 54.32
N MET A 548 -26.33 -16.42 53.86
CA MET A 548 -26.24 -16.89 52.47
C MET A 548 -27.52 -17.55 51.89
N GLU A 549 -27.90 -17.18 50.64
CA GLU A 549 -28.73 -17.95 49.65
C GLU A 549 -30.23 -18.32 49.93
N PRO A 550 -31.03 -18.88 48.98
CA PRO A 550 -30.99 -18.91 47.48
C PRO A 550 -32.37 -18.71 46.73
N LEU A 551 -32.38 -18.94 45.39
CA LEU A 551 -33.50 -19.33 44.47
C LEU A 551 -34.32 -18.26 43.66
N ARG A 552 -35.02 -18.74 42.61
CA ARG A 552 -35.69 -18.04 41.44
C ARG A 552 -37.24 -18.24 41.47
N PRO A 553 -38.09 -17.99 40.41
CA PRO A 553 -37.94 -17.32 39.07
C PRO A 553 -39.12 -16.37 38.66
N HIS A 554 -39.17 -15.96 37.37
CA HIS A 554 -40.24 -15.22 36.64
C HIS A 554 -40.38 -13.69 36.93
N ASP A 555 -40.83 -12.82 36.01
CA ASP A 555 -41.34 -13.01 34.63
C ASP A 555 -41.10 -11.82 33.64
N ILE A 556 -41.54 -12.01 32.39
CA ILE A 556 -41.59 -11.13 31.19
C ILE A 556 -41.95 -9.63 31.42
N LEU A 557 -41.26 -8.70 30.71
CA LEU A 557 -41.88 -7.55 29.99
C LEU A 557 -40.91 -6.73 29.09
N ARG A 558 -41.44 -6.05 28.06
CA ARG A 558 -40.74 -5.12 27.14
C ARG A 558 -40.91 -3.64 27.55
N PRO A 559 -39.91 -2.79 27.27
CA PRO A 559 -40.12 -1.45 26.69
C PRO A 559 -39.31 -1.32 25.37
N SER A 560 -39.88 -1.05 24.19
CA SER A 560 -40.46 0.22 23.70
C SER A 560 -39.41 1.30 23.35
N CYS A 561 -39.16 1.52 22.06
CA CYS A 561 -38.27 2.57 21.55
C CYS A 561 -38.91 3.97 21.62
N PRO A 562 -38.14 5.03 21.91
CA PRO A 562 -38.43 6.42 21.50
C PRO A 562 -37.83 6.73 20.10
N PRO A 563 -38.22 7.85 19.44
CA PRO A 563 -38.22 7.94 17.98
C PRO A 563 -37.04 8.71 17.34
N ASP A 564 -37.01 8.67 16.00
CA ASP A 564 -36.10 9.39 15.11
C ASP A 564 -36.08 10.92 15.30
N TYR A 565 -34.94 11.53 14.96
CA TYR A 565 -34.89 12.91 14.50
C TYR A 565 -33.91 13.07 13.33
N THR A 566 -34.46 13.06 12.11
CA THR A 566 -33.70 13.35 10.89
C THR A 566 -33.38 14.84 10.80
N LEU A 567 -32.12 15.20 10.56
CA LEU A 567 -31.78 16.48 9.92
C LEU A 567 -30.38 16.43 9.30
N ALA A 568 -30.31 16.41 7.96
CA ALA A 568 -29.06 16.56 7.22
C ALA A 568 -28.75 18.05 6.99
N LEU A 569 -27.47 18.45 7.05
CA LEU A 569 -27.00 19.66 6.38
C LEU A 569 -25.47 19.66 6.15
N ARG A 570 -25.08 20.01 4.93
CA ARG A 570 -23.68 20.30 4.54
C ARG A 570 -23.23 21.65 5.12
N ARG A 571 -21.93 21.78 5.45
CA ARG A 571 -21.08 22.97 5.18
C ARG A 571 -19.63 22.78 5.67
N ALA A 572 -18.67 23.34 4.94
CA ALA A 572 -17.38 23.79 5.48
C ALA A 572 -17.53 25.17 6.15
N PRO A 573 -16.57 25.60 6.98
CA PRO A 573 -15.64 26.64 6.50
C PRO A 573 -14.19 26.51 7.02
N ASP A 574 -13.35 27.46 6.60
CA ASP A 574 -11.91 27.58 6.87
C ASP A 574 -11.53 28.23 8.24
N ASP A 575 -10.21 28.44 8.39
CA ASP A 575 -9.47 29.34 9.29
C ASP A 575 -8.93 28.86 10.66
N VAL A 576 -7.84 29.51 11.07
CA VAL A 576 -6.77 29.00 11.96
C VAL A 576 -6.50 29.96 13.15
N PRO A 577 -6.06 29.46 14.32
CA PRO A 577 -4.91 30.11 14.98
C PRO A 577 -3.93 29.19 15.76
N LEU A 578 -2.67 29.17 15.30
CA LEU A 578 -1.38 29.28 16.02
C LEU A 578 -1.12 28.69 17.45
N MET A 579 -0.01 27.93 17.55
CA MET A 579 0.93 27.75 18.70
C MET A 579 0.46 26.96 19.95
N THR A 580 1.32 26.39 20.83
CA THR A 580 2.80 26.40 21.06
C THR A 580 3.40 24.96 21.23
N PRO A 581 4.75 24.76 21.23
CA PRO A 581 5.41 23.43 21.24
C PRO A 581 6.03 22.97 22.58
N ASN A 582 6.24 21.65 22.73
CA ASN A 582 7.12 20.94 23.71
C ASN A 582 7.13 19.41 23.39
N THR A 583 8.14 18.57 23.70
CA THR A 583 9.57 18.79 23.98
C THR A 583 10.39 17.46 23.90
N ILE A 584 11.51 17.48 23.16
CA ILE A 584 12.78 16.68 23.27
C ILE A 584 12.75 15.13 23.47
N THR A 585 13.49 14.38 22.62
CA THR A 585 14.51 13.31 22.89
C THR A 585 14.63 12.35 21.67
N MET A 586 15.78 11.76 21.27
CA MET A 586 17.20 11.87 21.69
C MET A 586 18.21 11.52 20.55
N ILE A 587 19.37 12.17 20.65
CA ILE A 587 20.72 11.99 20.05
C ILE A 587 21.06 10.70 19.24
N PRO A 588 21.79 10.81 18.09
CA PRO A 588 22.33 9.68 17.29
C PRO A 588 23.82 9.35 17.55
N SER A 589 24.30 8.23 16.97
CA SER A 589 25.71 7.83 16.82
C SER A 589 25.92 7.11 15.46
N THR A 590 26.49 7.73 14.41
CA THR A 590 27.95 7.83 14.06
C THR A 590 28.56 6.50 13.56
N ILE A 591 28.95 6.36 12.26
CA ILE A 591 30.27 6.68 11.64
C ILE A 591 31.35 5.64 12.04
N THR A 592 32.20 5.01 11.20
CA THR A 592 32.61 5.08 9.76
C THR A 592 33.13 3.67 9.33
N GLY A 593 33.67 3.36 8.14
CA GLY A 593 34.22 4.13 7.01
C GLY A 593 34.70 3.22 5.86
N ILE A 594 35.47 3.76 4.91
CA ILE A 594 35.52 3.26 3.52
C ILE A 594 36.95 3.16 2.94
N GLN A 595 37.22 2.07 2.18
CA GLN A 595 38.27 1.94 1.13
C GLN A 595 39.77 1.99 1.59
N PRO A 596 40.80 1.80 0.70
CA PRO A 596 40.77 1.76 -0.78
C PRO A 596 41.51 0.64 -1.57
N LEU A 597 40.97 0.40 -2.78
CA LEU A 597 41.63 0.23 -4.10
C LEU A 597 42.77 -0.79 -4.32
N HIS A 598 42.65 -1.58 -5.40
CA HIS A 598 43.47 -1.45 -6.63
C HIS A 598 42.79 -2.16 -7.82
N ALA A 599 43.35 -2.12 -9.04
CA ALA A 599 42.56 -1.94 -10.27
C ALA A 599 43.06 -2.62 -11.58
N PHE A 600 42.22 -2.49 -12.62
CA PHE A 600 42.43 -2.66 -14.08
C PHE A 600 42.22 -4.03 -14.79
N ASN A 601 41.30 -3.98 -15.77
CA ASN A 601 41.26 -4.71 -17.07
C ASN A 601 41.09 -6.25 -17.06
N THR A 602 40.55 -6.92 -18.10
CA THR A 602 40.23 -6.51 -19.49
C THR A 602 39.02 -7.29 -20.07
N PHE A 603 38.32 -6.73 -21.07
CA PHE A 603 37.39 -7.44 -21.97
C PHE A 603 38.16 -8.44 -22.89
N PRO A 604 37.53 -9.55 -23.38
CA PRO A 604 36.76 -9.47 -24.64
C PRO A 604 35.47 -10.34 -24.74
N THR A 605 34.72 -10.05 -25.81
CA THR A 605 33.53 -10.74 -26.36
C THR A 605 33.81 -12.19 -26.82
N THR A 606 32.82 -13.10 -26.92
CA THR A 606 31.93 -13.26 -28.10
C THR A 606 30.82 -14.33 -27.88
N THR A 607 29.82 -14.36 -28.78
CA THR A 607 28.93 -15.49 -29.21
C THR A 607 28.68 -16.68 -28.27
N GLY A 608 27.44 -17.14 -28.00
CA GLY A 608 26.18 -16.97 -28.74
C GLY A 608 25.92 -18.13 -29.71
N HIS A 609 25.08 -19.09 -29.34
CA HIS A 609 24.63 -20.22 -30.18
C HIS A 609 23.21 -20.68 -29.82
N ASN A 610 22.37 -20.87 -30.83
CA ASN A 610 21.22 -21.77 -30.76
C ASN A 610 21.72 -23.22 -30.91
N ASN A 611 21.05 -24.20 -30.31
CA ASN A 611 20.39 -25.28 -31.08
C ASN A 611 19.64 -26.33 -30.24
N THR A 612 18.36 -26.50 -30.61
CA THR A 612 17.61 -27.76 -30.81
C THR A 612 17.73 -28.96 -29.84
N LEU A 613 16.55 -29.44 -29.41
CA LEU A 613 16.26 -30.80 -28.95
C LEU A 613 16.87 -31.90 -29.85
N PRO A 614 17.08 -33.11 -29.31
CA PRO A 614 16.13 -34.18 -29.64
C PRO A 614 15.69 -35.08 -28.46
N HIS A 615 14.42 -35.50 -28.46
CA HIS A 615 13.98 -36.78 -27.88
C HIS A 615 14.25 -37.92 -28.89
N PRO A 616 14.45 -39.18 -28.46
CA PRO A 616 13.32 -40.13 -28.44
C PRO A 616 13.37 -41.27 -27.38
N HIS A 617 12.25 -42.01 -27.29
CA HIS A 617 12.00 -43.27 -26.53
C HIS A 617 11.97 -43.16 -24.98
N SER A 618 11.05 -43.75 -24.19
CA SER A 618 10.02 -44.82 -24.31
C SER A 618 10.46 -46.27 -24.08
N THR A 619 10.15 -46.82 -22.87
CA THR A 619 9.46 -48.12 -22.60
C THR A 619 9.28 -48.39 -21.09
N THR A 620 8.23 -49.15 -20.72
CA THR A 620 8.01 -49.95 -19.47
C THR A 620 8.27 -49.33 -18.08
N ARG A 621 7.37 -49.31 -17.08
CA ARG A 621 6.34 -50.27 -16.58
C ARG A 621 6.90 -51.48 -15.81
N VAL A 622 6.99 -51.31 -14.48
CA VAL A 622 6.37 -52.21 -13.48
C VAL A 622 5.49 -51.32 -12.60
#